data_AF-A0A4Q5ZGQ5-F1
#
_entry.id   AF-A0A4Q5ZGQ5-F1
#
_cell.length_a   1.000
_cell.length_b   1.000
_cell.length_c   1.000
_cell.angle_alpha   90.00
_cell.angle_beta   90.00
_cell.angle_gamma   90.00
#
_symmetry.space_group_name_H-M   'P 1'
#
loop_
_entity.id
_entity.type
_entity.pdbx_description
1 polymer ?
#
loop_
_entity_poly.entity_id
_entity_poly.type
_entity_poly.pdbx_seq_one_letter_code
_entity_poly.pdbx_strand_id
1 'polypeptide(L)'
;GLKFKNWDGQIKFALGENVKRSSAPNGNVRYPDTRMGVEQVLVDAFTRAKDYQKAWKEYDAVKGKKGSTAVAPRRDLELDPLVEILNNKRFITCHSYVQSEIMGSIEVANKMGYKYNTFTHILEGYKVADKMKEHGANASTFSDWWAYKMEVEDAIPYNAAIMHNVGLNVAINSDDAEMARRLNQEAAKIVKYGGVSEEEALKMVTLNPAKMLHVDDRVGSLKTGKDGDVVLWSDNPLSIYAKSLYTIVDGTVYFDRAKDEQLQKGVDAERNRLVRKMNGEKRGGGAVIPAVPSYQIMFTCSDHGHSHGLLVVDAEELTNE
;
A
#
# COMPACT_ATOMS: atom_id res chain seq x y z
N GLY A 1 -12.26 -6.64 13.95
CA GLY A 1 -11.21 -6.37 12.94
C GLY A 1 -10.95 -4.89 12.90
N LEU A 2 -9.69 -4.49 12.68
CA LEU A 2 -9.19 -3.10 12.65
C LEU A 2 -9.70 -2.31 11.44
N LYS A 3 -11.02 -2.32 11.18
CA LYS A 3 -11.65 -1.50 10.13
C LYS A 3 -12.30 -0.31 10.80
N PHE A 4 -11.92 0.89 10.38
CA PHE A 4 -12.61 2.11 10.78
C PHE A 4 -14.07 2.04 10.33
N LYS A 5 -15.00 2.29 11.25
CA LYS A 5 -16.43 2.34 10.92
C LYS A 5 -16.68 3.54 10.01
N ASN A 6 -17.49 3.36 8.97
CA ASN A 6 -17.81 4.39 7.98
C ASN A 6 -16.59 4.94 7.21
N TRP A 7 -15.54 4.14 7.06
CA TRP A 7 -14.38 4.45 6.21
C TRP A 7 -14.80 4.68 4.74
N ASP A 8 -14.13 5.63 4.09
CA ASP A 8 -14.28 5.93 2.66
C ASP A 8 -13.67 4.84 1.77
N GLY A 9 -14.49 4.13 1.00
CA GLY A 9 -14.03 3.03 0.15
C GLY A 9 -12.84 3.42 -0.74
N GLN A 10 -11.80 2.58 -0.78
CA GLN A 10 -10.66 2.77 -1.67
C GLN A 10 -10.56 1.63 -2.69
N ILE A 11 -9.86 1.88 -3.79
CA ILE A 11 -9.58 0.88 -4.83
C ILE A 11 -8.18 1.05 -5.37
N LYS A 12 -7.47 -0.08 -5.50
CA LYS A 12 -6.12 -0.10 -6.03
C LYS A 12 -6.16 -0.18 -7.55
N PHE A 13 -5.57 0.81 -8.21
CA PHE A 13 -5.20 0.75 -9.62
C PHE A 13 -3.70 0.48 -9.73
N ALA A 14 -3.28 0.03 -10.90
CA ALA A 14 -1.87 -0.16 -11.21
C ALA A 14 -1.52 0.33 -12.62
N LEU A 15 -0.37 0.98 -12.72
CA LEU A 15 0.31 1.39 -13.94
C LEU A 15 1.65 0.64 -13.99
N GLY A 16 2.55 1.01 -14.90
CA GLY A 16 3.91 0.45 -14.91
C GLY A 16 4.04 -0.81 -15.74
N GLU A 17 5.18 -1.45 -15.56
CA GLU A 17 5.49 -2.73 -16.19
C GLU A 17 4.57 -3.86 -15.70
N ASN A 18 4.16 -3.84 -14.43
CA ASN A 18 3.40 -4.92 -13.79
C ASN A 18 2.11 -5.28 -14.54
N VAL A 19 1.32 -4.29 -14.95
CA VAL A 19 0.03 -4.53 -15.63
C VAL A 19 0.16 -4.97 -17.08
N LYS A 20 1.38 -4.91 -17.65
CA LYS A 20 1.69 -5.26 -19.04
C LYS A 20 2.48 -6.56 -19.17
N ARG A 21 2.92 -7.15 -18.06
CA ARG A 21 3.70 -8.38 -18.05
C ARG A 21 2.78 -9.60 -17.92
N SER A 22 3.25 -10.71 -18.47
CA SER A 22 2.60 -12.02 -18.36
C SER A 22 3.70 -13.05 -18.12
N SER A 23 3.46 -13.98 -17.18
CA SER A 23 4.33 -15.12 -16.93
C SER A 23 4.13 -16.26 -17.94
N ALA A 24 3.28 -16.08 -18.96
CA ALA A 24 2.95 -17.12 -19.92
C ALA A 24 4.18 -17.55 -20.76
N PRO A 25 4.46 -18.87 -20.87
CA PRO A 25 5.65 -19.38 -21.56
C PRO A 25 5.67 -19.10 -23.07
N ASN A 26 4.52 -18.82 -23.69
CA ASN A 26 4.38 -18.58 -25.13
C ASN A 26 4.29 -17.08 -25.49
N GLY A 27 4.80 -16.21 -24.62
CA GLY A 27 4.74 -14.75 -24.80
C GLY A 27 3.43 -14.13 -24.28
N ASN A 28 3.35 -12.80 -24.31
CA ASN A 28 2.21 -12.07 -23.77
C ASN A 28 1.07 -11.95 -24.81
N VAL A 29 0.01 -12.75 -24.63
CA VAL A 29 -1.24 -12.67 -25.41
C VAL A 29 -2.34 -11.85 -24.71
N ARG A 30 -2.05 -11.32 -23.51
CA ARG A 30 -3.00 -10.58 -22.69
C ARG A 30 -2.98 -9.10 -23.05
N TYR A 31 -4.17 -8.54 -23.26
CA TYR A 31 -4.36 -7.10 -23.30
C TYR A 31 -4.53 -6.54 -21.87
N PRO A 32 -3.89 -5.41 -21.51
CA PRO A 32 -2.96 -4.62 -22.32
C PRO A 32 -1.51 -5.12 -22.21
N ASP A 33 -0.73 -4.98 -23.29
CA ASP A 33 0.71 -5.27 -23.34
C ASP A 33 1.58 -4.00 -23.52
N THR A 34 0.94 -2.85 -23.75
CA THR A 34 1.56 -1.54 -23.94
C THR A 34 1.00 -0.51 -22.96
N ARG A 35 1.77 0.57 -22.70
CA ARG A 35 1.31 1.68 -21.84
C ARG A 35 0.08 2.38 -22.41
N MET A 36 0.02 2.55 -23.73
CA MET A 36 -1.16 3.05 -24.43
C MET A 36 -2.38 2.13 -24.24
N GLY A 37 -2.16 0.82 -24.23
CA GLY A 37 -3.21 -0.15 -23.91
C GLY A 37 -3.75 0.02 -22.49
N VAL A 38 -2.89 0.28 -21.50
CA VAL A 38 -3.32 0.55 -20.12
C VAL A 38 -4.22 1.79 -20.05
N GLU A 39 -3.85 2.87 -20.73
CA GLU A 39 -4.69 4.07 -20.83
C GLU A 39 -6.04 3.76 -21.47
N GLN A 40 -6.05 2.99 -22.57
CA GLN A 40 -7.26 2.61 -23.26
C GLN A 40 -8.18 1.72 -22.40
N VAL A 41 -7.63 0.80 -21.59
CA VAL A 41 -8.43 0.03 -20.62
C VAL A 41 -9.17 0.95 -19.66
N LEU A 42 -8.51 1.99 -19.14
CA LEU A 42 -9.14 2.97 -18.27
C LEU A 42 -10.22 3.76 -19.02
N VAL A 43 -9.92 4.20 -20.24
CA VAL A 43 -10.87 4.94 -21.09
C VAL A 43 -12.14 4.13 -21.34
N ASP A 44 -11.99 2.86 -21.75
CA ASP A 44 -13.11 1.96 -22.04
C ASP A 44 -13.93 1.69 -20.78
N ALA A 45 -13.27 1.39 -19.67
CA ALA A 45 -13.93 1.09 -18.39
C ALA A 45 -14.75 2.28 -17.88
N PHE A 46 -14.20 3.50 -17.91
CA PHE A 46 -14.92 4.69 -17.46
C PHE A 46 -15.97 5.19 -18.45
N THR A 47 -15.81 4.92 -19.75
CA THR A 47 -16.86 5.15 -20.74
C THR A 47 -18.07 4.25 -20.44
N ARG A 48 -17.84 2.95 -20.24
CA ARG A 48 -18.88 1.99 -19.82
C ARG A 48 -19.53 2.41 -18.50
N ALA A 49 -18.75 2.89 -17.53
CA ALA A 49 -19.28 3.35 -16.25
C ALA A 49 -20.18 4.59 -16.39
N LYS A 50 -19.83 5.55 -17.27
CA LYS A 50 -20.67 6.71 -17.57
C LYS A 50 -22.00 6.30 -18.23
N ASP A 51 -21.95 5.41 -19.21
CA ASP A 51 -23.15 4.91 -19.88
C ASP A 51 -24.05 4.13 -18.91
N TYR A 52 -23.45 3.29 -18.08
CA TYR A 52 -24.13 2.57 -17.00
C TYR A 52 -24.80 3.53 -16.01
N GLN A 53 -24.07 4.57 -15.56
CA GLN A 53 -24.63 5.60 -14.68
C GLN A 53 -25.80 6.34 -15.35
N LYS A 54 -25.67 6.68 -16.63
CA LYS A 54 -26.71 7.37 -17.40
C LYS A 54 -27.98 6.53 -17.47
N ALA A 55 -27.87 5.24 -17.82
CA ALA A 55 -29.00 4.33 -17.88
C ALA A 55 -29.74 4.23 -16.53
N TRP A 56 -29.01 4.16 -15.41
CA TRP A 56 -29.62 4.17 -14.08
C TRP A 56 -30.30 5.50 -13.74
N LYS A 57 -29.68 6.65 -14.08
CA LYS A 57 -30.29 7.97 -13.87
C LYS A 57 -31.58 8.14 -14.67
N GLU A 58 -31.61 7.68 -15.92
CA GLU A 58 -32.80 7.71 -16.78
C GLU A 58 -33.92 6.84 -16.23
N TYR A 59 -33.61 5.62 -15.79
CA TYR A 59 -34.56 4.74 -15.10
C TYR A 59 -35.10 5.36 -13.80
N ASP A 60 -34.21 5.89 -12.96
CA ASP A 60 -34.57 6.48 -11.67
C ASP A 60 -35.45 7.73 -11.80
N ALA A 61 -35.35 8.46 -12.90
CA ALA A 61 -36.19 9.62 -13.18
C ALA A 61 -37.64 9.26 -13.55
N VAL A 62 -37.91 8.02 -13.96
CA VAL A 62 -39.23 7.56 -14.41
C VAL A 62 -39.80 6.42 -13.56
N LYS A 63 -39.00 5.78 -12.70
CA LYS A 63 -39.48 4.75 -11.78
C LYS A 63 -40.57 5.30 -10.86
N GLY A 64 -41.64 4.54 -10.69
CA GLY A 64 -42.78 4.93 -9.85
C GLY A 64 -43.77 5.93 -10.47
N LYS A 65 -43.54 6.43 -11.68
CA LYS A 65 -44.54 7.25 -12.40
C LYS A 65 -45.66 6.37 -12.96
N LYS A 66 -46.92 6.81 -12.81
CA LYS A 66 -48.11 6.10 -13.26
C LYS A 66 -48.05 5.90 -14.79
N GLY A 67 -48.03 4.65 -15.25
CA GLY A 67 -47.92 4.28 -16.67
C GLY A 67 -46.49 4.08 -17.20
N SER A 68 -45.47 4.13 -16.34
CA SER A 68 -44.08 3.86 -16.76
C SER A 68 -43.88 2.39 -17.13
N THR A 69 -43.31 2.14 -18.32
CA THR A 69 -42.89 0.82 -18.82
C THR A 69 -41.36 0.65 -18.77
N ALA A 70 -40.66 1.52 -18.04
CA ALA A 70 -39.20 1.51 -17.99
C ALA A 70 -38.68 0.26 -17.26
N VAL A 71 -37.75 -0.45 -17.91
CA VAL A 71 -37.09 -1.64 -17.35
C VAL A 71 -35.81 -1.20 -16.65
N ALA A 72 -35.58 -1.72 -15.45
CA ALA A 72 -34.37 -1.44 -14.69
C ALA A 72 -33.12 -1.93 -15.46
N PRO A 73 -32.06 -1.12 -15.58
CA PRO A 73 -30.78 -1.58 -16.10
C PRO A 73 -30.26 -2.77 -15.28
N ARG A 74 -29.59 -3.73 -15.95
CA ARG A 74 -28.96 -4.86 -15.25
C ARG A 74 -27.81 -4.33 -14.39
N ARG A 75 -27.81 -4.69 -13.10
CA ARG A 75 -26.71 -4.37 -12.20
C ARG A 75 -25.42 -5.05 -12.64
N ASP A 76 -24.33 -4.28 -12.70
CA ASP A 76 -22.98 -4.75 -13.02
C ASP A 76 -22.05 -4.41 -11.84
N LEU A 77 -21.52 -5.46 -11.19
CA LEU A 77 -20.70 -5.33 -9.99
C LEU A 77 -19.30 -4.76 -10.28
N GLU A 78 -18.83 -4.82 -11.53
CA GLU A 78 -17.57 -4.22 -11.94
C GLU A 78 -17.74 -2.72 -12.21
N LEU A 79 -18.89 -2.31 -12.75
CA LEU A 79 -19.18 -0.90 -13.05
C LEU A 79 -19.66 -0.12 -11.83
N ASP A 80 -20.33 -0.77 -10.87
CA ASP A 80 -20.74 -0.16 -9.59
C ASP A 80 -19.59 0.64 -8.91
N PRO A 81 -18.39 0.06 -8.64
CA PRO A 81 -17.29 0.80 -8.01
C PRO A 81 -16.71 1.90 -8.91
N LEU A 82 -16.74 1.75 -10.24
CA LEU A 82 -16.30 2.81 -11.15
C LEU A 82 -17.26 4.00 -11.14
N VAL A 83 -18.56 3.74 -11.04
CA VAL A 83 -19.56 4.78 -10.83
C VAL A 83 -19.39 5.43 -9.45
N GLU A 84 -19.03 4.68 -8.41
CA GLU A 84 -18.69 5.28 -7.10
C GLU A 84 -17.50 6.24 -7.21
N ILE A 85 -16.46 5.90 -7.98
CA ILE A 85 -15.32 6.78 -8.26
C ILE A 85 -15.78 8.06 -8.97
N LEU A 86 -16.58 7.94 -10.03
CA LEU A 86 -17.12 9.09 -10.77
C LEU A 86 -17.95 10.04 -9.88
N ASN A 87 -18.49 9.54 -8.76
CA ASN A 87 -19.27 10.33 -7.80
C ASN A 87 -18.52 10.66 -6.51
N ASN A 88 -17.19 10.51 -6.47
CA ASN A 88 -16.36 10.76 -5.28
C ASN A 88 -16.80 9.99 -4.03
N LYS A 89 -17.29 8.76 -4.20
CA LYS A 89 -17.65 7.84 -3.10
C LYS A 89 -16.60 6.75 -2.88
N ARG A 90 -15.73 6.55 -3.87
CA ARG A 90 -14.61 5.61 -3.83
C ARG A 90 -13.36 6.28 -4.37
N PHE A 91 -12.24 6.08 -3.69
CA PHE A 91 -11.01 6.82 -3.95
C PHE A 91 -9.90 5.92 -4.49
N ILE A 92 -9.23 6.36 -5.55
CA ILE A 92 -8.19 5.55 -6.21
C ILE A 92 -6.85 5.69 -5.50
N THR A 93 -6.24 4.57 -5.13
CA THR A 93 -4.81 4.46 -4.84
C THR A 93 -4.13 3.79 -6.02
N CYS A 94 -3.15 4.43 -6.65
CA CYS A 94 -2.61 3.97 -7.92
C CYS A 94 -1.13 3.63 -7.80
N HIS A 95 -0.76 2.38 -8.04
CA HIS A 95 0.63 2.00 -8.26
C HIS A 95 1.16 2.71 -9.52
N SER A 96 2.28 3.40 -9.38
CA SER A 96 2.89 4.21 -10.44
C SER A 96 4.36 4.45 -10.13
N TYR A 97 5.23 4.50 -11.14
CA TYR A 97 6.65 4.86 -10.95
C TYR A 97 7.07 6.06 -11.78
N VAL A 98 6.88 5.98 -13.10
CA VAL A 98 7.45 6.92 -14.07
C VAL A 98 6.51 8.09 -14.41
N GLN A 99 7.12 9.23 -14.71
CA GLN A 99 6.45 10.50 -15.01
C GLN A 99 5.44 10.39 -16.15
N SER A 100 5.73 9.61 -17.19
CA SER A 100 4.90 9.51 -18.39
C SER A 100 3.56 8.85 -18.09
N GLU A 101 3.55 7.83 -17.23
CA GLU A 101 2.34 7.13 -16.81
C GLU A 101 1.52 7.94 -15.83
N ILE A 102 2.19 8.68 -14.93
CA ILE A 102 1.51 9.61 -14.01
C ILE A 102 0.78 10.68 -14.84
N MET A 103 1.46 11.30 -15.81
CA MET A 103 0.86 12.32 -16.68
C MET A 103 -0.27 11.76 -17.55
N GLY A 104 -0.06 10.60 -18.20
CA GLY A 104 -1.07 9.95 -19.02
C GLY A 104 -2.32 9.57 -18.24
N SER A 105 -2.14 9.01 -17.03
CA SER A 105 -3.26 8.67 -16.16
C SER A 105 -4.02 9.90 -15.65
N ILE A 106 -3.33 10.99 -15.27
CA ILE A 106 -3.98 12.27 -14.91
C ILE A 106 -4.80 12.82 -16.08
N GLU A 107 -4.27 12.75 -17.31
CA GLU A 107 -4.99 13.19 -18.51
C GLU A 107 -6.26 12.37 -18.75
N VAL A 108 -6.20 11.04 -18.59
CA VAL A 108 -7.40 10.18 -18.68
C VAL A 108 -8.40 10.54 -17.58
N ALA A 109 -7.95 10.75 -16.34
CA ALA A 109 -8.80 11.15 -15.22
C ALA A 109 -9.51 12.48 -15.49
N ASN A 110 -8.80 13.47 -16.03
CA ASN A 110 -9.38 14.76 -16.43
C ASN A 110 -10.45 14.61 -17.52
N LYS A 111 -10.17 13.83 -18.57
CA LYS A 111 -11.14 13.54 -19.64
C LYS A 111 -12.38 12.81 -19.13
N MET A 112 -12.18 11.88 -18.20
CA MET A 112 -13.24 11.04 -17.67
C MET A 112 -14.00 11.70 -16.50
N GLY A 113 -13.45 12.74 -15.89
CA GLY A 113 -14.08 13.47 -14.79
C GLY A 113 -13.98 12.73 -13.45
N TYR A 114 -12.86 12.05 -13.19
CA TYR A 114 -12.53 11.48 -11.87
C TYR A 114 -11.17 11.99 -11.39
N LYS A 115 -10.82 11.66 -10.13
CA LYS A 115 -9.53 12.03 -9.53
C LYS A 115 -8.77 10.83 -9.00
N TYR A 116 -7.45 10.94 -9.01
CA TYR A 116 -6.59 10.02 -8.29
C TYR A 116 -6.40 10.57 -6.88
N ASN A 117 -6.76 9.78 -5.86
CA ASN A 117 -6.56 10.21 -4.48
C ASN A 117 -5.09 10.12 -4.10
N THR A 118 -4.44 8.99 -4.39
CA THR A 118 -3.02 8.79 -4.03
C THR A 118 -2.30 8.03 -5.14
N PHE A 119 -1.14 8.54 -5.55
CA PHE A 119 -0.16 7.77 -6.31
C PHE A 119 0.82 7.11 -5.33
N THR A 120 1.02 5.81 -5.48
CA THR A 120 1.86 4.97 -4.62
C THR A 120 3.15 4.57 -5.35
N HIS A 121 4.24 4.41 -4.59
CA HIS A 121 5.63 4.20 -5.01
C HIS A 121 6.26 5.45 -5.62
N ILE A 122 5.71 5.91 -6.75
CA ILE A 122 5.89 7.22 -7.38
C ILE A 122 7.34 7.77 -7.35
N LEU A 123 8.27 6.93 -7.79
CA LEU A 123 9.70 7.23 -7.69
C LEU A 123 10.16 8.39 -8.60
N GLU A 124 9.42 8.70 -9.68
CA GLU A 124 9.62 9.90 -10.48
C GLU A 124 8.63 11.04 -10.15
N GLY A 125 7.95 10.97 -9.00
CA GLY A 125 6.99 12.00 -8.58
C GLY A 125 7.59 13.40 -8.53
N TYR A 126 8.88 13.51 -8.16
CA TYR A 126 9.63 14.76 -8.17
C TYR A 126 9.68 15.46 -9.53
N LYS A 127 9.58 14.71 -10.64
CA LYS A 127 9.59 15.27 -12.00
C LYS A 127 8.24 15.92 -12.37
N VAL A 128 7.15 15.54 -11.70
CA VAL A 128 5.76 15.92 -12.02
C VAL A 128 4.98 16.44 -10.82
N ALA A 129 5.68 16.87 -9.77
CA ALA A 129 5.10 17.25 -8.48
C ALA A 129 4.10 18.41 -8.60
N ASP A 130 4.37 19.38 -9.47
CA ASP A 130 3.47 20.51 -9.74
C ASP A 130 2.14 20.04 -10.35
N LYS A 131 2.21 19.12 -11.31
CA LYS A 131 1.03 18.54 -11.98
C LYS A 131 0.19 17.71 -11.04
N MET A 132 0.83 16.92 -10.19
CA MET A 132 0.12 16.17 -9.15
C MET A 132 -0.60 17.08 -8.15
N LYS A 133 0.05 18.18 -7.76
CA LYS A 133 -0.53 19.16 -6.83
C LYS A 133 -1.75 19.85 -7.45
N GLU A 134 -1.66 20.23 -8.73
CA GLU A 134 -2.76 20.80 -9.50
C GLU A 134 -3.95 19.84 -9.61
N HIS A 135 -3.69 18.55 -9.84
CA HIS A 135 -4.71 17.49 -9.84
C HIS A 135 -5.37 17.30 -8.47
N GLY A 136 -4.60 17.55 -7.41
CA GLY A 136 -5.00 17.32 -6.02
C GLY A 136 -4.72 15.90 -5.53
N ALA A 137 -3.73 15.22 -6.10
CA ALA A 137 -3.31 13.89 -5.65
C ALA A 137 -2.32 13.96 -4.49
N ASN A 138 -2.37 12.93 -3.65
CA ASN A 138 -1.36 12.65 -2.63
C ASN A 138 -0.22 11.78 -3.20
N ALA A 139 0.93 11.80 -2.53
CA ALA A 139 2.12 11.04 -2.95
C ALA A 139 2.59 10.09 -1.83
N SER A 140 2.42 8.78 -1.99
CA SER A 140 2.99 7.78 -1.09
C SER A 140 4.21 7.15 -1.77
N THR A 141 5.42 7.48 -1.33
CA THR A 141 6.66 7.08 -2.02
C THR A 141 7.57 6.22 -1.16
N PHE A 142 8.52 5.55 -1.80
CA PHE A 142 9.65 4.95 -1.11
C PHE A 142 10.69 6.01 -0.80
N SER A 143 11.35 5.83 0.33
CA SER A 143 12.50 6.60 0.78
C SER A 143 13.75 6.29 -0.04
N ASP A 144 14.12 5.01 -0.18
CA ASP A 144 15.33 4.56 -0.86
C ASP A 144 15.28 3.16 -1.52
N TRP A 145 14.07 2.65 -1.80
CA TRP A 145 13.92 1.35 -2.46
C TRP A 145 13.69 1.47 -3.98
N TRP A 146 14.72 1.18 -4.77
CA TRP A 146 14.71 1.32 -6.24
C TRP A 146 15.83 0.51 -6.95
N ALA A 147 16.07 0.75 -8.25
CA ALA A 147 17.07 0.10 -9.11
C ALA A 147 16.95 -1.44 -9.25
N TYR A 148 15.74 -1.98 -9.08
CA TYR A 148 15.44 -3.40 -9.31
C TYR A 148 14.67 -3.65 -10.63
N LYS A 149 14.20 -2.58 -11.29
CA LYS A 149 13.49 -2.57 -12.57
C LYS A 149 13.85 -1.30 -13.35
N MET A 150 13.67 -1.33 -14.67
CA MET A 150 13.96 -0.16 -15.52
C MET A 150 13.12 1.06 -15.15
N GLU A 151 11.87 0.89 -14.72
CA GLU A 151 10.97 1.99 -14.34
C GLU A 151 11.35 2.68 -13.02
N VAL A 152 12.32 2.13 -12.27
CA VAL A 152 12.77 2.66 -10.98
C VAL A 152 14.24 3.11 -10.99
N GLU A 153 14.87 3.18 -12.15
CA GLU A 153 16.30 3.50 -12.27
C GLU A 153 16.61 4.97 -11.94
N ASP A 154 15.70 5.88 -12.32
CA ASP A 154 15.84 7.34 -12.11
C ASP A 154 15.41 7.80 -10.71
N ALA A 155 15.18 6.86 -9.78
CA ALA A 155 14.76 7.19 -8.44
C ALA A 155 15.88 7.89 -7.65
N ILE A 156 15.49 8.88 -6.84
CA ILE A 156 16.43 9.65 -6.02
C ILE A 156 15.94 9.78 -4.57
N PRO A 157 16.84 9.83 -3.57
CA PRO A 157 16.43 9.94 -2.16
C PRO A 157 15.75 11.28 -1.82
N TYR A 158 15.90 12.28 -2.70
CA TYR A 158 15.30 13.60 -2.57
C TYR A 158 13.83 13.64 -3.02
N ASN A 159 13.29 12.55 -3.58
CA ASN A 159 11.97 12.53 -4.21
C ASN A 159 10.87 13.06 -3.29
N ALA A 160 10.77 12.50 -2.08
CA ALA A 160 9.78 12.91 -1.09
C ALA A 160 9.94 14.38 -0.67
N ALA A 161 11.17 14.84 -0.50
CA ALA A 161 11.47 16.21 -0.08
C ALA A 161 11.13 17.24 -1.17
N ILE A 162 11.43 16.94 -2.43
CA ILE A 162 11.07 17.81 -3.56
C ILE A 162 9.54 17.91 -3.66
N MET A 163 8.83 16.78 -3.61
CA MET A 163 7.36 16.77 -3.63
C MET A 163 6.77 17.55 -2.46
N HIS A 164 7.32 17.38 -1.26
CA HIS A 164 6.92 18.13 -0.06
C HIS A 164 7.12 19.64 -0.23
N ASN A 165 8.28 20.06 -0.74
CA ASN A 165 8.61 21.47 -0.97
C ASN A 165 7.70 22.13 -2.02
N VAL A 166 7.22 21.35 -3.01
CA VAL A 166 6.20 21.81 -3.95
C VAL A 166 4.83 21.97 -3.26
N GLY A 167 4.61 21.33 -2.11
CA GLY A 167 3.42 21.43 -1.27
C GLY A 167 2.43 20.28 -1.45
N LEU A 168 2.91 19.11 -1.90
CA LEU A 168 2.12 17.88 -1.89
C LEU A 168 1.99 17.33 -0.46
N ASN A 169 0.90 16.61 -0.20
CA ASN A 169 0.83 15.71 0.95
C ASN A 169 1.62 14.43 0.63
N VAL A 170 2.78 14.27 1.28
CA VAL A 170 3.72 13.18 1.01
C VAL A 170 3.76 12.21 2.18
N ALA A 171 3.74 10.92 1.91
CA ALA A 171 3.93 9.85 2.88
C ALA A 171 5.02 8.89 2.42
N ILE A 172 5.65 8.22 3.38
CA ILE A 172 6.60 7.14 3.11
C ILE A 172 5.92 5.80 3.38
N ASN A 173 6.01 4.88 2.44
CA ASN A 173 5.57 3.49 2.60
C ASN A 173 6.74 2.51 2.39
N SER A 174 6.58 1.27 2.85
CA SER A 174 7.60 0.22 2.69
C SER A 174 7.26 -0.83 1.64
N ASP A 175 5.96 -1.07 1.41
CA ASP A 175 5.46 -2.24 0.66
C ASP A 175 5.97 -3.61 1.19
N ASP A 176 6.50 -3.60 2.42
CA ASP A 176 7.09 -4.76 3.09
C ASP A 176 6.72 -4.72 4.58
N ALA A 177 6.32 -5.87 5.11
CA ALA A 177 5.80 -5.99 6.46
C ALA A 177 6.88 -5.80 7.54
N GLU A 178 8.13 -6.16 7.26
CA GLU A 178 9.22 -5.98 8.21
C GLU A 178 9.71 -4.53 8.21
N MET A 179 9.92 -3.94 7.04
CA MET A 179 10.27 -2.53 6.89
C MET A 179 9.16 -1.60 7.38
N ALA A 180 7.89 -2.01 7.34
CA ALA A 180 6.79 -1.24 7.92
C ALA A 180 7.01 -0.93 9.42
N ARG A 181 7.74 -1.80 10.13
CA ARG A 181 8.09 -1.62 11.56
C ARG A 181 9.21 -0.60 11.77
N ARG A 182 9.84 -0.15 10.68
CA ARG A 182 11.00 0.75 10.64
C ARG A 182 10.72 2.04 9.87
N LEU A 183 9.45 2.36 9.58
CA LEU A 183 9.09 3.58 8.84
C LEU A 183 9.61 4.87 9.51
N ASN A 184 9.81 4.88 10.83
CA ASN A 184 10.47 5.98 11.52
C ASN A 184 11.91 6.22 11.03
N GLN A 185 12.65 5.15 10.69
CA GLN A 185 13.98 5.25 10.10
C GLN A 185 13.90 5.72 8.64
N GLU A 186 12.88 5.28 7.91
CA GLU A 186 12.61 5.73 6.55
C GLU A 186 12.30 7.23 6.48
N ALA A 187 11.51 7.74 7.44
CA ALA A 187 11.28 9.17 7.61
C ALA A 187 12.58 9.95 7.89
N ALA A 188 13.48 9.38 8.71
CA ALA A 188 14.76 10.01 9.04
C ALA A 188 15.66 10.23 7.81
N LYS A 189 15.56 9.36 6.79
CA LYS A 189 16.27 9.54 5.52
C LYS A 189 15.86 10.83 4.82
N ILE A 190 14.59 11.25 4.93
CA ILE A 190 14.10 12.48 4.30
C ILE A 190 14.71 13.73 4.95
N VAL A 191 14.98 13.68 6.26
CA VAL A 191 15.76 14.71 6.96
C VAL A 191 17.19 14.74 6.42
N LYS A 192 17.83 13.56 6.31
CA LYS A 192 19.22 13.43 5.87
C LYS A 192 19.46 13.94 4.45
N TYR A 193 18.61 13.55 3.50
CA TYR A 193 18.78 13.90 2.10
C TYR A 193 18.10 15.23 1.77
N GLY A 194 16.84 15.39 2.18
CA GLY A 194 16.01 16.52 1.77
C GLY A 194 16.11 17.78 2.63
N GLY A 195 16.75 17.71 3.80
CA GLY A 195 16.78 18.82 4.76
C GLY A 195 15.39 19.20 5.31
N VAL A 196 14.40 18.31 5.18
CA VAL A 196 13.07 18.49 5.74
C VAL A 196 13.16 18.43 7.27
N SER A 197 12.35 19.23 7.98
CA SER A 197 12.36 19.21 9.45
C SER A 197 11.95 17.84 10.00
N GLU A 198 12.42 17.50 11.20
CA GLU A 198 12.06 16.24 11.87
C GLU A 198 10.55 16.10 12.06
N GLU A 199 9.85 17.21 12.35
CA GLU A 199 8.39 17.22 12.50
C GLU A 199 7.69 16.86 11.19
N GLU A 200 8.10 17.48 10.07
CA GLU A 200 7.50 17.19 8.76
C GLU A 200 7.84 15.77 8.31
N ALA A 201 9.06 15.29 8.55
CA ALA A 201 9.44 13.91 8.28
C ALA A 201 8.58 12.90 9.08
N LEU A 202 8.33 13.16 10.38
CA LEU A 202 7.44 12.31 11.18
C LEU A 202 5.99 12.35 10.67
N LYS A 203 5.50 13.49 10.18
CA LYS A 203 4.17 13.57 9.55
C LYS A 203 4.07 12.64 8.32
N MET A 204 5.15 12.46 7.55
CA MET A 204 5.15 11.56 6.39
C MET A 204 4.89 10.08 6.75
N VAL A 205 5.05 9.69 8.01
CA VAL A 205 4.78 8.32 8.48
C VAL A 205 3.68 8.26 9.54
N THR A 206 2.96 9.36 9.76
CA THR A 206 1.87 9.45 10.73
C THR A 206 0.66 10.19 10.16
N LEU A 207 0.67 11.53 10.19
CA LEU A 207 -0.48 12.36 9.81
C LEU A 207 -0.79 12.32 8.32
N ASN A 208 0.24 12.34 7.47
CA ASN A 208 0.08 12.40 6.02
C ASN A 208 -0.57 11.14 5.45
N PRO A 209 -0.15 9.90 5.81
CA PRO A 209 -0.88 8.70 5.40
C PRO A 209 -2.29 8.64 6.02
N ALA A 210 -2.52 9.14 7.23
CA ALA A 210 -3.87 9.22 7.80
C ALA A 210 -4.79 10.12 6.94
N LYS A 211 -4.28 11.25 6.44
CA LYS A 211 -5.00 12.11 5.51
C LYS A 211 -5.27 11.43 4.17
N MET A 212 -4.31 10.68 3.63
CA MET A 212 -4.50 9.91 2.39
C MET A 212 -5.60 8.85 2.52
N LEU A 213 -5.73 8.29 3.72
CA LEU A 213 -6.71 7.26 4.05
C LEU A 213 -8.05 7.80 4.54
N HIS A 214 -8.19 9.13 4.66
CA HIS A 214 -9.38 9.82 5.18
C HIS A 214 -9.75 9.39 6.61
N VAL A 215 -8.74 9.24 7.46
CA VAL A 215 -8.88 8.85 8.89
C VAL A 215 -8.06 9.76 9.81
N ASP A 216 -7.65 10.93 9.33
CA ASP A 216 -6.88 11.90 10.12
C ASP A 216 -7.72 12.63 11.17
N ASP A 217 -9.03 12.44 11.21
CA ASP A 217 -9.86 12.81 12.35
C ASP A 217 -9.67 11.85 13.54
N ARG A 218 -9.25 10.60 13.28
CA ARG A 218 -9.06 9.56 14.30
C ARG A 218 -7.60 9.28 14.66
N VAL A 219 -6.68 9.26 13.70
CA VAL A 219 -5.28 8.84 13.94
C VAL A 219 -4.25 9.81 13.38
N GLY A 220 -2.97 9.47 13.49
CA GLY A 220 -1.85 10.20 12.86
C GLY A 220 -1.37 11.45 13.60
N SER A 221 -1.97 11.84 14.72
CA SER A 221 -1.43 12.90 15.59
C SER A 221 -1.89 12.77 17.03
N LEU A 222 -1.12 13.27 17.98
CA LEU A 222 -1.51 13.33 19.40
C LEU A 222 -2.37 14.57 19.67
N LYS A 223 -3.70 14.40 19.63
CA LYS A 223 -4.69 15.44 19.95
C LYS A 223 -5.89 14.84 20.68
N THR A 224 -6.52 15.62 21.57
CA THR A 224 -7.77 15.22 22.23
C THR A 224 -8.84 14.85 21.21
N GLY A 225 -9.55 13.74 21.45
CA GLY A 225 -10.62 13.23 20.58
C GLY A 225 -10.15 12.20 19.54
N LYS A 226 -8.84 12.02 19.37
CA LYS A 226 -8.25 10.97 18.54
C LYS A 226 -8.07 9.66 19.31
N ASP A 227 -7.85 8.59 18.56
CA ASP A 227 -7.60 7.26 19.09
C ASP A 227 -6.28 7.24 19.89
N GLY A 228 -6.25 6.39 20.91
CA GLY A 228 -5.09 6.20 21.79
C GLY A 228 -3.97 5.38 21.13
N ASP A 229 -3.59 5.73 19.90
CA ASP A 229 -2.57 5.07 19.10
C ASP A 229 -1.23 5.78 19.29
N VAL A 230 -0.40 5.26 20.19
CA VAL A 230 0.81 5.93 20.66
C VAL A 230 1.97 4.94 20.77
N VAL A 231 3.15 5.37 20.34
CA VAL A 231 4.40 4.65 20.58
C VAL A 231 5.27 5.49 21.52
N LEU A 232 5.64 4.92 22.66
CA LEU A 232 6.63 5.54 23.55
C LEU A 232 8.01 5.03 23.14
N TRP A 233 8.88 5.95 22.73
CA TRP A 233 10.25 5.65 22.32
C TRP A 233 11.24 5.90 23.45
N SER A 234 12.36 5.19 23.42
CA SER A 234 13.48 5.39 24.36
C SER A 234 14.34 6.62 24.06
N ASP A 235 14.24 7.17 22.85
CA ASP A 235 14.96 8.34 22.36
C ASP A 235 14.15 8.96 21.22
N ASN A 236 14.71 9.96 20.52
CA ASN A 236 14.10 10.55 19.32
C ASN A 236 13.71 9.44 18.32
N PRO A 237 12.44 9.33 17.90
CA PRO A 237 11.97 8.27 17.02
C PRO A 237 12.68 8.20 15.67
N LEU A 238 13.29 9.29 15.18
CA LEU A 238 14.05 9.29 13.92
C LEU A 238 15.48 8.73 14.09
N SER A 239 15.94 8.48 15.32
CA SER A 239 17.23 7.88 15.60
C SER A 239 17.22 6.38 15.31
N ILE A 240 18.30 5.87 14.70
CA ILE A 240 18.51 4.42 14.54
C ILE A 240 18.68 3.68 15.88
N TYR A 241 19.03 4.40 16.95
CA TYR A 241 19.18 3.84 18.30
C TYR A 241 17.85 3.77 19.05
N ALA A 242 16.80 4.44 18.56
CA ALA A 242 15.51 4.47 19.21
C ALA A 242 14.85 3.09 19.18
N LYS A 243 14.37 2.68 20.35
CA LYS A 243 13.61 1.46 20.55
C LYS A 243 12.22 1.82 21.06
N SER A 244 11.17 1.25 20.48
CA SER A 244 9.82 1.32 21.05
C SER A 244 9.83 0.64 22.42
N LEU A 245 9.49 1.38 23.47
CA LEU A 245 9.31 0.87 24.82
C LEU A 245 7.90 0.31 24.98
N TYR A 246 6.91 1.04 24.47
CA TYR A 246 5.51 0.65 24.48
C TYR A 246 4.85 0.98 23.14
N THR A 247 3.99 0.08 22.67
CA THR A 247 3.04 0.35 21.58
C THR A 247 1.63 0.22 22.12
N ILE A 248 0.89 1.31 22.06
CA ILE A 248 -0.48 1.45 22.54
C ILE A 248 -1.37 1.61 21.32
N VAL A 249 -2.44 0.82 21.23
CA VAL A 249 -3.43 0.88 20.15
C VAL A 249 -4.81 0.91 20.78
N ASP A 250 -5.65 1.87 20.38
CA ASP A 250 -6.96 2.13 20.98
C ASP A 250 -6.90 2.27 22.53
N GLY A 251 -5.80 2.83 23.05
CA GLY A 251 -5.57 2.98 24.50
C GLY A 251 -5.14 1.71 25.24
N THR A 252 -4.99 0.57 24.55
CA THR A 252 -4.52 -0.70 25.12
C THR A 252 -3.04 -0.92 24.81
N VAL A 253 -2.25 -1.35 25.79
CA VAL A 253 -0.83 -1.69 25.60
C VAL A 253 -0.72 -3.04 24.88
N TYR A 254 -0.35 -3.01 23.60
CA TYR A 254 -0.12 -4.21 22.77
C TYR A 254 1.31 -4.71 22.84
N PHE A 255 2.27 -3.80 23.02
CA PHE A 255 3.67 -4.13 23.18
C PHE A 255 4.24 -3.42 24.39
N ASP A 256 4.99 -4.19 25.20
CA ASP A 256 5.81 -3.72 26.30
C ASP A 256 7.15 -4.43 26.17
N ARG A 257 8.22 -3.65 26.02
CA ARG A 257 9.56 -4.18 25.80
C ARG A 257 10.08 -5.03 26.96
N ALA A 258 9.83 -4.63 28.20
CA ALA A 258 10.31 -5.36 29.37
C ALA A 258 9.58 -6.70 29.51
N LYS A 259 8.27 -6.71 29.23
CA LYS A 259 7.47 -7.93 29.21
C LYS A 259 7.88 -8.85 28.06
N ASP A 260 8.11 -8.32 26.87
CA ASP A 260 8.60 -9.10 25.72
C ASP A 260 9.95 -9.76 26.03
N GLU A 261 10.89 -9.04 26.66
CA GLU A 261 12.18 -9.62 27.05
C GLU A 261 12.03 -10.83 27.99
N GLN A 262 11.06 -10.80 28.91
CA GLN A 262 10.75 -11.95 29.78
C GLN A 262 10.12 -13.12 29.01
N LEU A 263 9.22 -12.82 28.07
CA LEU A 263 8.59 -13.83 27.22
C LEU A 263 9.63 -14.53 26.33
N GLN A 264 10.57 -13.79 25.75
CA GLN A 264 11.66 -14.35 24.95
C GLN A 264 12.50 -15.35 25.75
N LYS A 265 12.82 -15.05 27.02
CA LYS A 265 13.53 -16.01 27.91
C LYS A 265 12.75 -17.31 28.09
N GLY A 266 11.41 -17.23 28.19
CA GLY A 266 10.54 -18.40 28.26
C GLY A 266 10.52 -19.20 26.96
N VAL A 267 10.42 -18.51 25.81
CA VAL A 267 10.49 -19.14 24.48
C VAL A 267 11.82 -19.85 24.28
N ASP A 268 12.94 -19.23 24.65
CA ASP A 268 14.27 -19.84 24.56
C ASP A 268 14.42 -21.05 25.49
N ALA A 269 13.90 -20.97 26.71
CA ALA A 269 13.88 -22.11 27.63
C ALA A 269 13.09 -23.28 27.06
N GLU A 270 11.91 -23.03 26.49
CA GLU A 270 11.07 -24.06 25.88
C GLU A 270 11.70 -24.64 24.61
N ARG A 271 12.25 -23.80 23.74
CA ARG A 271 13.03 -24.23 22.58
C ARG A 271 14.16 -25.15 23.00
N ASN A 272 14.93 -24.78 24.02
CA ASN A 272 16.03 -25.59 24.54
C ASN A 272 15.53 -26.92 25.13
N ARG A 273 14.38 -26.94 25.81
CA ARG A 273 13.76 -28.16 26.33
C ARG A 273 13.37 -29.11 25.20
N LEU A 274 12.72 -28.61 24.15
CA LEU A 274 12.33 -29.38 22.97
C LEU A 274 13.54 -29.94 22.24
N VAL A 275 14.58 -29.14 22.02
CA VAL A 275 15.84 -29.58 21.41
C VAL A 275 16.49 -30.69 22.22
N ARG A 276 16.51 -30.58 23.56
CA ARG A 276 17.02 -31.66 24.43
C ARG A 276 16.21 -32.94 24.31
N LYS A 277 14.88 -32.84 24.26
CA LYS A 277 13.99 -34.00 24.10
C LYS A 277 14.22 -34.69 22.75
N MET A 278 14.26 -33.93 21.66
CA MET A 278 14.55 -34.44 20.31
C MET A 278 15.93 -35.13 20.25
N ASN A 279 16.95 -34.53 20.86
CA ASN A 279 18.29 -35.13 20.96
C ASN A 279 18.29 -36.42 21.80
N GLY A 280 17.47 -36.48 22.85
CA GLY A 280 17.26 -37.68 23.66
C GLY A 280 16.62 -38.82 22.86
N GLU A 281 15.52 -38.54 22.16
CA GLU A 281 14.83 -39.51 21.28
C GLU A 281 15.74 -40.02 20.16
N LYS A 282 16.53 -39.12 19.54
CA LYS A 282 17.56 -39.49 18.56
C LYS A 282 18.58 -40.48 19.13
N ARG A 283 19.06 -40.25 20.36
CA ARG A 283 20.00 -41.17 21.03
C ARG A 283 19.35 -42.51 21.40
N GLY A 284 18.05 -42.52 21.66
CA GLY A 284 17.26 -43.72 21.94
C GLY A 284 16.87 -44.55 20.71
N GLY A 285 17.35 -44.18 19.51
CA GLY A 285 17.04 -44.89 18.26
C GLY A 285 15.66 -44.57 17.67
N GLY A 286 15.00 -43.50 18.14
CA GLY A 286 13.75 -43.02 17.54
C GLY A 286 13.94 -42.58 16.08
N ALA A 287 12.88 -42.68 15.29
CA ALA A 287 12.89 -42.22 13.90
C ALA A 287 13.22 -40.71 13.85
N VAL A 288 14.22 -40.34 13.05
CA VAL A 288 14.61 -38.95 12.82
C VAL A 288 14.25 -38.54 11.41
N ILE A 289 13.78 -37.31 11.27
CA ILE A 289 13.69 -36.63 9.98
C ILE A 289 14.84 -35.62 9.89
N PRO A 290 15.40 -35.39 8.68
CA PRO A 290 16.30 -34.26 8.45
C PRO A 290 15.63 -32.95 8.89
N ALA A 291 16.43 -31.95 9.28
CA ALA A 291 15.90 -30.63 9.53
C ALA A 291 15.29 -30.09 8.24
N VAL A 292 13.96 -29.95 8.22
CA VAL A 292 13.25 -29.32 7.13
C VAL A 292 12.97 -27.87 7.55
N PRO A 293 13.40 -26.86 6.77
CA PRO A 293 12.99 -25.49 7.01
C PRO A 293 11.46 -25.38 7.09
N SER A 294 10.93 -24.70 8.12
CA SER A 294 9.49 -24.37 8.13
C SER A 294 9.28 -23.19 7.21
N TYR A 295 8.64 -23.42 6.08
CA TYR A 295 8.35 -22.35 5.14
C TYR A 295 7.05 -21.65 5.54
N GLN A 296 7.11 -20.33 5.72
CA GLN A 296 5.91 -19.52 5.74
C GLN A 296 5.52 -19.23 4.30
N ILE A 297 4.30 -19.58 3.92
CA ILE A 297 3.79 -19.27 2.58
C ILE A 297 3.28 -17.83 2.61
N MET A 298 3.94 -16.92 1.87
CA MET A 298 3.49 -15.54 1.73
C MET A 298 2.76 -15.39 0.40
N PHE A 299 1.54 -14.86 0.45
CA PHE A 299 0.78 -14.48 -0.74
C PHE A 299 1.09 -13.01 -1.04
N THR A 300 1.99 -12.78 -1.99
CA THR A 300 2.35 -11.44 -2.46
C THR A 300 1.50 -11.06 -3.67
N CYS A 301 1.29 -9.76 -3.91
CA CYS A 301 0.72 -9.30 -5.18
C CYS A 301 1.84 -9.13 -6.20
N SER A 302 2.25 -10.26 -6.79
CA SER A 302 3.09 -10.48 -7.99
C SER A 302 4.01 -9.34 -8.44
N ASP A 303 5.34 -9.58 -8.44
CA ASP A 303 6.22 -9.47 -9.64
C ASP A 303 7.74 -9.68 -9.36
N HIS A 304 8.15 -10.05 -8.14
CA HIS A 304 9.55 -10.37 -7.84
C HIS A 304 9.64 -11.55 -6.89
N GLY A 305 10.71 -12.34 -7.01
CA GLY A 305 11.13 -13.27 -5.96
C GLY A 305 11.44 -12.44 -4.72
N HIS A 306 10.45 -12.31 -3.84
CA HIS A 306 10.68 -11.71 -2.55
C HIS A 306 11.45 -12.72 -1.71
N SER A 307 12.76 -12.49 -1.54
CA SER A 307 13.50 -13.23 -0.52
C SER A 307 13.06 -12.70 0.85
N HIS A 308 11.96 -13.25 1.36
CA HIS A 308 11.44 -12.99 2.69
C HIS A 308 12.27 -13.70 3.79
N GLY A 309 13.52 -14.04 3.47
CA GLY A 309 14.42 -14.88 4.27
C GLY A 309 14.38 -16.34 3.83
N LEU A 310 15.37 -17.11 4.32
CA LEU A 310 15.57 -18.53 3.97
C LEU A 310 14.39 -19.47 4.29
N LEU A 311 13.41 -19.00 5.06
CA LEU A 311 12.32 -19.79 5.64
C LEU A 311 10.94 -19.28 5.22
N VAL A 312 10.86 -18.46 4.18
CA VAL A 312 9.58 -17.94 3.67
C VAL A 312 9.58 -18.16 2.17
N VAL A 313 8.54 -18.84 1.69
CA VAL A 313 8.38 -19.22 0.28
C VAL A 313 7.23 -18.39 -0.26
N ASP A 314 7.46 -17.74 -1.39
CA ASP A 314 6.38 -17.08 -2.11
C ASP A 314 5.43 -18.15 -2.65
N ALA A 315 4.12 -17.96 -2.47
CA ALA A 315 3.11 -18.92 -2.92
C ALA A 315 3.23 -19.24 -4.43
N GLU A 316 3.74 -18.32 -5.24
CA GLU A 316 4.00 -18.54 -6.67
C GLU A 316 5.17 -19.50 -6.93
N GLU A 317 6.20 -19.55 -6.08
CA GLU A 317 7.34 -20.47 -6.21
C GLU A 317 6.95 -21.94 -6.03
N LEU A 318 5.87 -22.22 -5.29
CA LEU A 318 5.35 -23.58 -5.07
C LEU A 318 4.63 -24.17 -6.29
N THR A 319 4.34 -23.38 -7.32
CA THR A 319 3.57 -23.81 -8.51
C THR A 319 4.43 -24.15 -9.73
N ASN A 320 5.75 -24.00 -9.63
CA ASN A 320 6.71 -24.25 -10.70
C ASN A 320 7.44 -25.62 -10.62
N GLU A 321 6.98 -26.53 -9.77
CA GLU A 321 7.40 -27.95 -9.75
C GLU A 321 6.35 -28.89 -10.37
#